data_AF-A0AB36DX47-F1
#
_entry.id   AF-A0AB36DX47-F1
#
_cell.length_a   1.000
_cell.length_b   1.000
_cell.length_c   1.000
_cell.angle_alpha   90.00
_cell.angle_beta   90.00
_cell.angle_gamma   90.00
#
_symmetry.space_group_name_H-M   'P 1'
#
loop_
_entity.id
_entity.type
_entity.pdbx_description
1 polymer ?
#
loop_
_entity_poly.entity_id
_entity_poly.type
_entity_poly.pdbx_seq_one_letter_code
_entity_poly.pdbx_strand_id
1 'polypeptide(L)'
;MIFNRYDRYPLWRIIVDDIFQANKTVMLLLIALLIIAVSTIWVTHLTRLAISEKNQLQTEYQALQSEALNLRLEDSALSDRTRIEGIAKQLGMQSTQDDQEVLIIE
;
A
#
# COMPACT_ATOMS: atom_id res chain seq x y z
N MET A 1 17.08 -78.32 19.90
CA MET A 1 17.48 -76.90 20.12
C MET A 1 18.16 -76.47 18.83
N ILE A 2 17.69 -75.50 18.05
CA ILE A 2 17.31 -74.14 18.42
C ILE A 2 16.18 -73.71 17.47
N PHE A 3 15.00 -73.43 18.02
CA PHE A 3 13.87 -72.90 17.27
C PHE A 3 14.13 -71.40 17.07
N ASN A 4 14.32 -71.00 15.82
CA ASN A 4 14.58 -69.64 15.41
C ASN A 4 13.38 -68.76 15.79
N ARG A 5 13.54 -67.92 16.81
CA ARG A 5 12.55 -66.90 17.17
C ARG A 5 12.66 -65.77 16.14
N TYR A 6 11.89 -65.86 15.07
CA TYR A 6 11.55 -64.67 14.30
C TYR A 6 10.66 -63.81 15.19
N ASP A 7 11.28 -62.87 15.90
CA ASP A 7 10.56 -61.76 16.51
C ASP A 7 9.74 -61.10 15.40
N ARG A 8 8.41 -61.21 15.54
CA ARG A 8 7.46 -60.54 14.65
C ARG A 8 7.50 -59.05 14.93
N TYR A 9 8.59 -58.38 14.56
CA TYR A 9 8.60 -56.94 14.46
C TYR A 9 7.69 -56.58 13.26
N PRO A 10 6.58 -55.85 13.47
CA PRO A 10 5.74 -55.44 12.36
C PRO A 10 6.58 -54.57 11.42
N LEU A 11 6.70 -54.99 10.16
CA LEU A 11 7.50 -54.34 9.12
C LEU A 11 7.20 -52.84 9.01
N TRP A 12 5.94 -52.47 9.23
CA TRP A 12 5.48 -51.08 9.33
C TRP A 12 6.30 -50.25 10.34
N ARG A 13 6.62 -50.80 11.50
CA ARG A 13 7.33 -50.11 12.57
C ARG A 13 8.79 -49.86 12.20
N ILE A 14 9.42 -50.80 11.50
CA ILE A 14 10.79 -50.67 11.00
C ILE A 14 10.84 -49.58 9.92
N ILE A 15 9.89 -49.54 8.99
CA ILE A 15 9.85 -48.52 7.94
C ILE A 15 9.66 -47.13 8.53
N VAL A 16 8.77 -46.99 9.53
CA VAL A 16 8.57 -45.72 10.22
C VAL A 16 9.82 -45.32 11.00
N ASP A 17 10.43 -46.23 11.75
CA ASP A 17 11.65 -45.94 12.51
C ASP A 17 12.81 -45.58 11.58
N ASP A 18 12.95 -46.23 10.42
CA ASP A 18 14.01 -45.97 9.44
C ASP A 18 13.82 -44.64 8.71
N ILE A 19 12.58 -44.24 8.37
CA ILE A 19 12.28 -42.89 7.85
C ILE A 19 12.66 -41.81 8.87
N PHE A 20 12.43 -42.06 10.16
CA PHE A 20 12.75 -41.12 11.23
C PHE A 20 14.24 -41.15 11.63
N GLN A 21 14.94 -42.28 11.48
CA GLN A 21 16.36 -42.43 11.82
C GLN A 21 17.31 -42.06 10.70
N ALA A 22 17.02 -42.43 9.44
CA ALA A 22 17.95 -42.29 8.32
C ALA A 22 18.29 -40.82 8.02
N ASN A 23 17.41 -39.86 8.34
CA ASN A 23 17.71 -38.45 8.11
C ASN A 23 16.85 -37.49 8.96
N LYS A 24 17.18 -37.38 10.25
CA LYS A 24 16.58 -36.42 11.20
C LYS A 24 16.53 -34.99 10.65
N THR A 25 17.51 -34.60 9.84
CA THR A 25 17.60 -33.31 9.15
C THR A 25 16.51 -33.12 8.08
N VAL A 26 16.28 -34.14 7.24
CA VAL A 26 15.25 -34.10 6.19
C VAL A 26 13.85 -34.02 6.80
N MET A 27 13.61 -34.77 7.89
CA MET A 27 12.32 -34.72 8.57
C MET A 27 12.06 -33.33 9.18
N LEU A 28 13.08 -32.72 9.79
CA LEU A 28 12.99 -31.36 10.32
C LEU A 28 12.72 -30.34 9.22
N LEU A 29 13.40 -30.46 8.08
CA LEU A 29 13.16 -29.61 6.91
C LEU A 29 11.73 -29.75 6.37
N LEU A 30 11.19 -30.96 6.37
CA LEU A 30 9.81 -31.21 5.94
C LEU A 30 8.81 -30.50 6.86
N ILE A 31 9.01 -30.61 8.18
CA ILE A 31 8.18 -29.88 9.16
C ILE A 31 8.34 -28.37 9.00
N ALA A 32 9.57 -27.88 8.81
CA ALA A 32 9.84 -26.46 8.58
C ALA A 32 9.12 -25.96 7.32
N LEU A 33 9.10 -26.76 6.24
CA LEU A 33 8.39 -26.42 5.01
C LEU A 33 6.88 -26.31 5.22
N LEU A 34 6.28 -27.21 6.00
CA LEU A 34 4.87 -27.13 6.37
C LEU A 34 4.56 -25.87 7.19
N ILE A 35 5.42 -25.54 8.15
CA ILE A 35 5.30 -24.32 8.95
C ILE A 35 5.39 -23.08 8.05
N ILE A 36 6.34 -23.05 7.12
CA ILE A 36 6.50 -21.96 6.17
C ILE A 36 5.25 -21.80 5.31
N ALA A 37 4.70 -22.91 4.76
CA ALA A 37 3.50 -22.87 3.94
C ALA A 37 2.29 -22.28 4.69
N VAL A 38 2.04 -22.73 5.92
CA VAL A 38 0.95 -22.21 6.76
C VAL A 38 1.19 -20.75 7.14
N SER A 39 2.43 -20.42 7.52
CA SER A 39 2.83 -19.06 7.89
C SER A 39 2.61 -18.08 6.73
N THR A 40 2.97 -18.45 5.50
CA THR A 40 2.74 -17.59 4.32
C THR A 40 1.26 -17.30 4.09
N ILE A 41 0.39 -18.30 4.24
CA ILE A 41 -1.06 -18.12 4.12
C ILE A 41 -1.58 -17.19 5.23
N TRP A 42 -1.12 -17.40 6.47
CA TRP A 42 -1.50 -16.59 7.62
C TRP A 42 -1.07 -15.12 7.48
N VAL A 43 0.18 -14.89 7.09
CA VAL A 43 0.72 -13.55 6.81
C VAL A 43 -0.08 -12.89 5.71
N THR A 44 -0.40 -13.60 4.62
CA THR A 44 -1.21 -13.05 3.52
C THR A 44 -2.60 -12.60 4.01
N HIS A 45 -3.23 -13.38 4.89
CA HIS A 45 -4.53 -13.03 5.47
C HIS A 45 -4.44 -11.79 6.38
N LEU A 46 -3.44 -11.74 7.26
CA LEU A 46 -3.19 -10.58 8.12
C LEU A 46 -2.87 -9.33 7.30
N THR A 47 -2.04 -9.44 6.27
CA THR A 47 -1.70 -8.34 5.38
C THR A 47 -2.93 -7.83 4.64
N ARG A 48 -3.82 -8.71 4.16
CA ARG A 48 -5.07 -8.30 3.51
C ARG A 48 -6.00 -7.53 4.47
N LEU A 49 -6.11 -7.96 5.72
CA LEU A 49 -6.89 -7.26 6.75
C LEU A 49 -6.29 -5.88 7.08
N ALA A 50 -4.98 -5.84 7.36
CA ALA A 50 -4.28 -4.60 7.71
C ALA A 50 -4.28 -3.57 6.57
N ILE A 51 -4.15 -4.03 5.32
CA ILE A 51 -4.23 -3.17 4.13
C ILE A 51 -5.65 -2.63 3.93
N SER A 52 -6.69 -3.40 4.23
CA SER A 52 -8.07 -2.95 4.05
C SER A 52 -8.40 -1.72 4.89
N GLU A 53 -7.97 -1.67 6.15
CA GLU A 53 -8.21 -0.53 7.04
C GLU A 53 -7.43 0.71 6.58
N LYS A 54 -6.15 0.52 6.22
CA LYS A 54 -5.30 1.61 5.69
C LYS A 54 -5.82 2.17 4.37
N ASN A 55 -6.32 1.31 3.48
CA ASN A 55 -6.83 1.70 2.18
C ASN A 55 -8.08 2.58 2.28
N GLN A 56 -8.98 2.33 3.24
CA GLN A 56 -10.17 3.16 3.42
C GLN A 56 -9.81 4.60 3.77
N LEU A 57 -8.97 4.79 4.79
CA LEU A 57 -8.51 6.11 5.20
C LEU A 57 -7.70 6.80 4.08
N GLN A 58 -6.88 6.03 3.36
CA GLN A 58 -6.12 6.56 2.23
C GLN A 58 -7.02 6.99 1.07
N THR A 59 -8.13 6.29 0.83
CA THR A 59 -9.12 6.63 -0.19
C THR A 59 -9.83 7.94 0.16
N GLU A 60 -10.26 8.10 1.42
CA GLU A 60 -10.90 9.33 1.88
C GLU A 60 -9.95 10.53 1.79
N TYR A 61 -8.70 10.36 2.22
CA TYR A 61 -7.67 11.40 2.10
C TYR A 61 -7.41 11.80 0.64
N GLN A 62 -7.41 10.84 -0.30
CA GLN A 62 -7.28 11.12 -1.73
C GLN A 62 -8.48 11.89 -2.28
N ALA A 63 -9.69 11.53 -1.87
CA ALA A 63 -10.90 12.24 -2.28
C ALA A 63 -10.88 13.70 -1.81
N LEU A 64 -10.53 13.94 -0.54
CA LEU A 64 -10.44 15.29 0.02
C LEU A 64 -9.36 16.14 -0.67
N GLN A 65 -8.19 15.54 -0.98
CA GLN A 65 -7.15 16.25 -1.73
C GLN A 65 -7.61 16.62 -3.15
N SER A 66 -8.36 15.75 -3.81
CA SER A 66 -8.91 16.03 -5.14
C SER A 66 -9.88 17.20 -5.09
N GLU A 67 -10.75 17.25 -4.07
CA GLU A 67 -11.69 18.36 -3.88
C GLU A 67 -10.96 19.67 -3.57
N ALA A 68 -9.96 19.64 -2.68
CA ALA A 68 -9.15 20.81 -2.36
C ALA A 68 -8.37 21.35 -3.58
N LEU A 69 -7.86 20.44 -4.42
CA LEU A 69 -7.23 20.82 -5.69
C LEU A 69 -8.24 21.49 -6.62
N ASN A 70 -9.43 20.92 -6.76
CA ASN A 70 -10.48 21.46 -7.62
C ASN A 70 -10.91 22.87 -7.17
N LEU A 71 -11.12 23.06 -5.87
CA LEU A 71 -11.45 24.38 -5.31
C LEU A 71 -10.33 25.40 -5.54
N ARG A 72 -9.06 25.02 -5.36
CA ARG A 72 -7.94 25.93 -5.68
C ARG A 72 -7.88 26.29 -7.16
N LEU A 73 -8.19 25.35 -8.05
CA LEU A 73 -8.24 25.63 -9.48
C LEU A 73 -9.41 26.58 -9.81
N GLU A 74 -10.56 26.39 -9.17
CA GLU A 74 -11.70 27.29 -9.30
C GLU A 74 -11.37 28.69 -8.78
N ASP A 75 -10.83 28.80 -7.57
CA ASP A 75 -10.38 30.08 -6.99
C ASP A 75 -9.32 30.75 -7.87
N SER A 76 -8.36 30.00 -8.41
CA SER A 76 -7.35 30.57 -9.31
C SER A 76 -7.97 31.05 -10.63
N ALA A 77 -8.90 30.28 -11.19
CA ALA A 77 -9.62 30.66 -12.42
C ALA A 77 -10.56 31.86 -12.21
N LEU A 78 -11.15 32.00 -11.02
CA LEU A 78 -11.97 33.16 -10.63
C LEU A 78 -11.12 34.38 -10.28
N SER A 79 -9.97 34.16 -9.64
CA SER A 79 -9.00 35.18 -9.25
C SER A 79 -8.09 35.60 -10.39
N ASP A 80 -8.13 34.92 -11.54
CA ASP A 80 -7.37 35.28 -12.72
C ASP A 80 -7.72 36.71 -13.13
N ARG A 81 -6.77 37.62 -12.85
CA ARG A 81 -6.82 39.05 -13.17
C ARG A 81 -7.17 39.30 -14.63
N THR A 82 -6.94 38.33 -15.51
CA THR A 82 -7.30 38.33 -16.93
C THR A 82 -8.78 38.60 -17.18
N ARG A 83 -9.69 38.18 -16.29
CA ARG A 83 -11.12 38.47 -16.42
C ARG A 83 -11.43 39.93 -16.08
N ILE A 84 -10.78 40.46 -15.04
CA ILE A 84 -10.90 41.87 -14.64
C ILE A 84 -10.25 42.77 -15.70
N GLU A 85 -9.07 42.42 -16.19
CA GLU A 85 -8.36 43.12 -17.27
C GLU A 85 -9.11 43.03 -18.60
N GLY A 86 -9.75 41.91 -18.90
CA GLY A 86 -10.60 41.74 -20.08
C GLY A 86 -11.84 42.64 -20.04
N ILE A 87 -12.52 42.70 -18.90
CA ILE A 87 -13.66 43.60 -18.69
C ILE A 87 -13.21 45.07 -18.70
N ALA A 88 -12.07 45.39 -18.06
CA ALA A 88 -11.49 46.73 -18.08
C ALA A 88 -11.16 47.18 -19.51
N LYS A 89 -10.57 46.30 -20.32
CA LYS A 89 -10.24 46.57 -21.72
C LYS A 89 -11.49 46.73 -22.59
N GLN A 90 -12.56 45.96 -22.35
CA GLN A 90 -13.85 46.15 -23.02
C GLN A 90 -14.53 47.46 -22.64
N LEU A 91 -14.31 47.95 -21.41
CA LEU A 91 -14.80 49.24 -20.92
C LEU A 91 -13.85 50.41 -21.26
N GLY A 92 -12.78 50.18 -22.01
CA GLY A 92 -11.82 51.22 -22.41
C GLY A 92 -10.89 51.71 -21.30
N MET A 93 -10.81 50.99 -20.17
CA MET A 93 -9.89 51.30 -19.08
C MET A 93 -8.52 50.67 -19.34
N GLN A 94 -7.48 51.50 -19.38
CA GLN A 94 -6.09 51.10 -19.54
C GLN A 94 -5.32 51.39 -18.24
N SER A 95 -4.40 50.51 -17.85
CA SER A 95 -3.50 50.76 -16.71
C SER A 95 -2.75 52.06 -16.96
N THR A 96 -2.76 52.96 -15.97
CA THR A 96 -2.19 54.30 -16.06
C THR A 96 -0.71 54.22 -16.46
N GLN A 97 -0.35 54.94 -17.52
CA GLN A 97 1.03 55.17 -17.90
C GLN A 97 1.65 56.20 -16.94
N ASP A 98 2.96 56.11 -16.77
CA ASP A 98 3.85 56.91 -15.89
C ASP A 98 3.76 58.45 -16.09
N ASP A 99 2.89 58.94 -16.98
CA ASP A 99 2.69 60.37 -17.28
C ASP A 99 1.57 61.04 -16.46
N GLN A 100 0.80 60.28 -15.68
CA GLN A 100 -0.33 60.81 -14.86
C GLN A 100 -0.14 60.66 -13.35
N GLU A 101 1.07 60.37 -12.87
CA GLU A 101 1.36 60.36 -11.42
C GLU A 101 1.56 61.79 -10.89
N VAL A 102 0.56 62.34 -10.22
CA VAL A 102 0.73 63.55 -9.40
C VAL A 102 1.22 63.12 -8.02
N LEU A 103 2.54 63.21 -7.81
CA LEU A 103 3.17 63.07 -6.50
C LEU A 103 2.70 64.20 -5.58
N ILE A 104 1.81 63.87 -4.64
CA ILE A 104 1.49 64.76 -3.52
C ILE A 104 2.63 64.62 -2.52
N ILE A 105 3.49 65.63 -2.48
CA ILE A 105 4.50 65.83 -1.43
C ILE A 105 3.84 66.63 -0.29
N GLU A 106 3.74 66.00 0.88
CA GLU A 106 3.50 66.69 2.16
C GLU A 106 4.77 67.40 2.66
#